data_AF-A0A2J7Z139-F1
#
_entry.id   AF-A0A2J7Z139-F1
#
_cell.length_a   1.000
_cell.length_b   1.000
_cell.length_c   1.000
_cell.angle_alpha   90.00
_cell.angle_beta   90.00
_cell.angle_gamma   90.00
#
_symmetry.space_group_name_H-M   'P 1'
#
loop_
_entity.id
_entity.type
_entity.pdbx_description
1 polymer ?
#
loop_
_entity_poly.entity_id
_entity_poly.type
_entity_poly.pdbx_seq_one_letter_code
_entity_poly.pdbx_strand_id
1 'polypeptide(L)'
;MSAARIHTGPIAQRAVEAFGAEAVMLGTDVMLSSRAKDNAEVLGHELSHVDTNLRGIIETGMEQGHGTLVTDPGQLSERAAGVDGAAWKAGEEVAPFVLS
;
A
#
# COMPACT_ATOMS: atom_id res chain seq x y z
N MET A 1 8.99 -18.42 -0.37
CA MET A 1 7.81 -17.56 -0.17
C MET A 1 8.14 -16.19 -0.73
N SER A 2 7.25 -15.55 -1.48
CA SER A 2 7.42 -14.14 -1.85
C SER A 2 7.08 -13.25 -0.66
N ALA A 3 7.81 -12.15 -0.49
CA ALA A 3 7.62 -11.18 0.59
C ALA A 3 6.29 -10.39 0.46
N ALA A 4 5.76 -10.28 -0.75
CA ALA A 4 4.47 -9.67 -1.07
C ALA A 4 3.70 -10.55 -2.06
N ARG A 5 2.36 -10.42 -2.10
CA ARG A 5 1.49 -10.97 -3.14
C ARG A 5 0.60 -9.87 -3.69
N ILE A 6 0.58 -9.70 -5.02
CA ILE A 6 -0.23 -8.68 -5.70
C ILE A 6 -1.46 -9.34 -6.30
N HIS A 7 -2.64 -8.82 -5.96
CA HIS A 7 -3.94 -9.29 -6.45
C HIS A 7 -4.58 -8.24 -7.33
N THR A 8 -4.68 -8.52 -8.63
CA THR A 8 -5.29 -7.66 -9.64
C THR A 8 -6.55 -8.25 -10.24
N GLY A 9 -7.02 -9.40 -9.73
CA GLY A 9 -8.19 -10.10 -10.25
C GLY A 9 -9.53 -9.46 -9.84
N PRO A 10 -10.65 -9.85 -10.47
CA PRO A 10 -11.95 -9.20 -10.25
C PRO A 10 -12.49 -9.24 -8.82
N ILE A 11 -12.07 -10.22 -8.00
CA ILE A 11 -12.48 -10.30 -6.58
C ILE A 11 -11.75 -9.23 -5.77
N ALA A 12 -10.42 -9.10 -5.96
CA ALA A 12 -9.61 -8.09 -5.30
C ALA A 12 -10.05 -6.67 -5.68
N GLN A 13 -10.35 -6.44 -6.95
CA GLN A 13 -10.84 -5.14 -7.43
C GLN A 13 -12.15 -4.74 -6.75
N ARG A 14 -13.11 -5.66 -6.61
CA ARG A 14 -14.37 -5.38 -5.89
C ARG A 14 -14.16 -5.10 -4.40
N ALA A 15 -13.22 -5.81 -3.77
CA ALA A 15 -12.89 -5.56 -2.37
C ALA A 15 -12.35 -4.15 -2.18
N VAL A 16 -11.36 -3.76 -2.99
CA VAL A 16 -10.75 -2.41 -2.97
C VAL A 16 -11.80 -1.32 -3.24
N GLU A 17 -12.70 -1.53 -4.22
CA GLU A 17 -13.80 -0.62 -4.49
C GLU A 17 -14.79 -0.49 -3.32
N ALA A 18 -15.03 -1.58 -2.56
CA ALA A 18 -15.87 -1.55 -1.37
C ALA A 18 -15.26 -0.73 -0.22
N PHE A 19 -13.92 -0.61 -0.17
CA PHE A 19 -13.22 0.32 0.74
C PHE A 19 -13.21 1.77 0.21
N GLY A 20 -13.70 2.02 -1.01
CA GLY A 20 -13.62 3.34 -1.65
C GLY A 20 -12.18 3.76 -1.97
N ALA A 21 -11.25 2.81 -2.06
CA ALA A 21 -9.82 3.04 -2.25
C ALA A 21 -9.36 2.70 -3.68
N GLU A 22 -8.13 3.08 -4.04
CA GLU A 22 -7.48 2.65 -5.28
C GLU A 22 -6.64 1.38 -5.12
N ALA A 23 -6.15 1.15 -3.91
CA ALA A 23 -5.44 -0.05 -3.48
C ALA A 23 -5.64 -0.27 -1.97
N VAL A 24 -5.39 -1.48 -1.49
CA VAL A 24 -5.40 -1.82 -0.06
C VAL A 24 -4.32 -2.87 0.22
N MET A 25 -3.55 -2.67 1.28
CA MET A 25 -2.67 -3.68 1.86
C MET A 25 -3.34 -4.40 3.05
N LEU A 26 -3.33 -5.73 3.04
CA LEU A 26 -3.65 -6.57 4.20
C LEU A 26 -2.46 -7.49 4.51
N GLY A 27 -1.70 -7.16 5.54
CA GLY A 27 -0.49 -7.90 5.89
C GLY A 27 0.57 -7.79 4.78
N THR A 28 0.74 -8.84 3.98
CA THR A 28 1.66 -8.87 2.83
C THR A 28 0.92 -8.99 1.48
N ASP A 29 -0.41 -8.97 1.51
CA ASP A 29 -1.25 -9.04 0.32
C ASP A 29 -1.65 -7.62 -0.09
N VAL A 30 -1.29 -7.24 -1.32
CA VAL A 30 -1.63 -5.96 -1.94
C VAL A 30 -2.75 -6.20 -2.95
N MET A 31 -3.86 -5.51 -2.81
CA MET A 31 -5.00 -5.60 -3.73
C MET A 31 -5.10 -4.29 -4.50
N LEU A 32 -5.19 -4.36 -5.82
CA LEU A 32 -5.29 -3.17 -6.67
C LEU A 32 -6.67 -3.09 -7.33
N SER A 33 -7.23 -1.89 -7.37
CA SER A 33 -8.42 -1.61 -8.17
C SER A 33 -8.13 -1.77 -9.66
N SER A 34 -9.19 -1.83 -10.47
CA SER A 34 -9.07 -1.84 -11.93
C SER A 34 -8.36 -0.61 -12.49
N ARG A 35 -8.43 0.54 -11.78
CA ARG A 35 -7.78 1.81 -12.13
C ARG A 35 -6.30 1.85 -11.75
N ALA A 36 -5.91 1.17 -10.68
CA ALA A 36 -4.55 1.22 -10.14
C ALA A 36 -3.66 0.05 -10.55
N LYS A 37 -4.21 -1.01 -11.17
CA LYS A 37 -3.46 -2.25 -11.48
C LYS A 37 -2.17 -2.05 -12.30
N ASP A 38 -2.12 -0.99 -13.12
CA ASP A 38 -0.96 -0.63 -13.96
C ASP A 38 -0.32 0.70 -13.49
N ASN A 39 -0.73 1.23 -12.34
CA ASN A 39 -0.20 2.46 -11.78
C ASN A 39 1.00 2.15 -10.88
N ALA A 40 2.20 2.33 -11.44
CA ALA A 40 3.47 2.09 -10.74
C ALA A 40 3.60 2.94 -9.45
N GLU A 41 3.02 4.14 -9.41
CA GLU A 41 3.06 5.02 -8.23
C GLU A 41 2.30 4.42 -7.07
N VAL A 42 1.08 3.95 -7.32
CA VAL A 42 0.24 3.30 -6.32
C VAL A 42 0.86 1.98 -5.88
N LEU A 43 1.39 1.18 -6.82
CA LEU A 43 2.08 -0.05 -6.45
C LEU A 43 3.32 0.21 -5.57
N GLY A 44 4.13 1.20 -5.91
CA GLY A 44 5.29 1.58 -5.10
C GLY A 44 4.90 2.04 -3.69
N HIS A 45 3.82 2.82 -3.58
CA HIS A 45 3.24 3.23 -2.30
C HIS A 45 2.82 2.01 -1.44
N GLU A 46 2.06 1.07 -1.99
CA GLU A 46 1.63 -0.12 -1.23
C GLU A 46 2.81 -1.03 -0.83
N LEU A 47 3.85 -1.11 -1.68
CA LEU A 47 5.05 -1.89 -1.35
C LEU A 47 5.89 -1.26 -0.24
N SER A 48 5.84 0.06 -0.05
CA SER A 48 6.41 0.73 1.12
C SER A 48 5.75 0.24 2.41
N HIS A 49 4.42 0.14 2.44
CA HIS A 49 3.69 -0.43 3.60
C HIS A 49 4.06 -1.90 3.85
N VAL A 50 4.27 -2.69 2.78
CA VAL A 50 4.73 -4.07 2.93
C VAL A 50 6.13 -4.14 3.55
N ASP A 51 7.07 -3.31 3.12
CA ASP A 51 8.42 -3.24 3.71
C ASP A 51 8.36 -2.85 5.20
N THR A 52 7.57 -1.84 5.54
CA THR A 52 7.29 -1.42 6.93
C THR A 52 6.78 -2.58 7.77
N ASN A 53 5.78 -3.31 7.26
CA ASN A 53 5.17 -4.44 7.95
C ASN A 53 6.17 -5.61 8.11
N LEU A 54 6.99 -5.90 7.10
CA LEU A 54 8.03 -6.94 7.16
C LEU A 54 9.13 -6.60 8.17
N ARG A 55 9.37 -5.32 8.43
CA ARG A 55 10.28 -4.84 9.49
C ARG A 55 9.64 -4.84 10.88
N GLY A 56 8.36 -5.20 10.98
CA GLY A 56 7.62 -5.23 12.25
C GLY A 56 7.28 -3.84 12.79
N ILE A 57 7.31 -2.81 11.93
CA ILE A 57 6.91 -1.46 12.30
C ILE A 57 5.39 -1.38 12.22
N ILE A 58 4.75 -1.04 13.34
CA ILE A 58 3.29 -0.96 13.41
C ILE A 58 2.86 0.42 12.92
N GLU A 59 2.12 0.45 11.82
CA GLU A 59 1.44 1.66 11.36
C GLU A 59 0.13 1.87 12.13
N THR A 60 -0.12 3.10 12.57
CA THR A 60 -1.26 3.41 13.42
C THR A 60 -2.50 3.70 12.59
N GLY A 61 -3.28 2.69 12.22
CA GLY A 61 -4.57 2.92 11.55
C GLY A 61 -5.75 3.13 12.52
N MET A 62 -6.84 3.69 12.02
CA MET A 62 -8.14 3.77 12.68
C MET A 62 -9.04 2.64 12.16
N GLU A 63 -9.81 1.99 13.03
CA GLU A 63 -10.80 0.98 12.63
C GLU A 63 -11.98 1.68 11.93
N GLN A 64 -12.37 1.20 10.74
CA GLN A 64 -13.44 1.81 9.93
C GLN A 64 -14.69 0.91 9.76
N GLY A 65 -15.01 0.10 10.77
CA GLY A 65 -16.23 -0.70 10.84
C GLY A 65 -16.21 -2.05 10.12
N HIS A 66 -15.03 -2.50 9.66
CA HIS A 66 -14.82 -3.76 8.93
C HIS A 66 -13.68 -4.61 9.53
N GLY A 67 -13.19 -4.28 10.72
CA GLY A 67 -12.13 -5.02 11.41
C GLY A 67 -10.73 -4.84 10.82
N THR A 68 -10.56 -3.88 9.90
CA THR A 68 -9.25 -3.50 9.33
C THR A 68 -8.90 -2.10 9.79
N LEU A 69 -7.64 -1.91 10.17
CA LEU A 69 -7.10 -0.60 10.48
C LEU A 69 -6.74 0.11 9.19
N VAL A 70 -7.26 1.33 9.01
CA VAL A 70 -6.99 2.20 7.87
C VAL A 70 -6.15 3.36 8.35
N THR A 71 -4.97 3.53 7.78
CA THR A 71 -4.04 4.64 8.04
C THR A 71 -4.64 5.96 7.52
N ASP A 72 -4.38 7.05 8.24
CA ASP A 72 -4.82 8.38 7.83
C ASP A 72 -3.80 9.01 6.87
N PRO A 73 -4.20 9.61 5.73
CA PRO A 73 -3.27 10.17 4.73
C PRO A 73 -2.29 11.22 5.27
N GLY A 74 -2.57 11.85 6.41
CA GLY A 74 -1.69 12.79 7.09
C GLY A 74 -0.59 12.14 7.93
N GLN A 75 -0.65 10.82 8.15
CA GLN A 75 0.35 10.09 8.91
C GLN A 75 1.71 10.09 8.20
N LEU A 76 2.78 9.97 8.99
CA LEU A 76 4.14 9.97 8.47
C LEU A 76 4.39 8.76 7.53
N SER A 77 3.81 7.60 7.85
CA SER A 77 3.88 6.39 7.00
C SER A 77 3.22 6.62 5.63
N GLU A 78 2.03 7.21 5.59
CA GLU A 78 1.32 7.51 4.34
C GLU A 78 2.05 8.52 3.47
N ARG A 79 2.56 9.59 4.09
CA ARG A 79 3.36 10.59 3.39
C ARG A 79 4.65 10.00 2.84
N ALA A 80 5.29 9.14 3.60
CA ALA A 80 6.48 8.42 3.19
C ALA A 80 6.22 7.48 2.02
N ALA A 81 5.19 6.63 2.12
CA ALA A 81 4.76 5.76 1.06
C ALA A 81 4.41 6.53 -0.21
N GLY A 82 3.82 7.73 -0.09
CA GLY A 82 3.60 8.64 -1.22
C GLY A 82 4.90 9.11 -1.91
N VAL A 83 5.93 9.44 -1.13
CA VAL A 83 7.26 9.80 -1.68
C VAL A 83 7.91 8.59 -2.36
N ASP A 84 7.83 7.42 -1.74
CA ASP A 84 8.42 6.18 -2.26
C ASP A 84 7.72 5.71 -3.53
N GLY A 85 6.39 5.84 -3.59
CA GLY A 85 5.60 5.61 -4.81
C GLY A 85 6.01 6.54 -5.96
N ALA A 86 6.24 7.83 -5.67
CA ALA A 86 6.71 8.79 -6.66
C ALA A 86 8.13 8.45 -7.17
N ALA A 87 9.04 8.06 -6.28
CA ALA A 87 10.39 7.62 -6.62
C ALA A 87 10.36 6.36 -7.50
N TRP A 88 9.54 5.38 -7.13
CA TRP A 88 9.35 4.16 -7.90
C TRP A 88 8.85 4.44 -9.32
N LYS A 89 7.83 5.29 -9.46
CA LYS A 89 7.33 5.74 -10.77
C LYS A 89 8.41 6.43 -11.61
N ALA A 90 9.30 7.20 -10.97
CA ALA A 90 10.41 7.86 -11.63
C ALA A 90 11.53 6.89 -12.07
N GLY A 91 11.48 5.62 -11.63
CA GLY A 91 12.47 4.60 -11.95
C GLY A 91 13.70 4.62 -11.04
N GLU A 92 13.59 5.23 -9.85
CA GLU A 92 14.63 5.19 -8.82
C GLU A 92 14.82 3.74 -8.35
N GLU A 93 16.08 3.29 -8.24
CA GLU A 93 16.39 1.93 -7.76
C GLU A 93 16.13 1.76 -6.25
N VAL A 94 16.15 2.87 -5.50
CA VAL A 94 15.96 2.89 -4.05
C VAL A 94 15.03 4.04 -3.69
N ALA A 95 13.95 3.72 -2.99
CA ALA A 95 13.04 4.72 -2.47
C ALA A 95 13.68 5.45 -1.26
N PRO A 96 13.51 6.78 -1.15
CA PRO A 96 14.28 7.60 -0.21
C PRO A 96 13.85 7.44 1.25
N PHE A 97 12.67 6.91 1.55
CA PHE A 97 12.20 6.82 2.92
C PHE A 97 12.37 5.43 3.52
N VAL A 98 13.25 5.36 4.54
CA VAL A 98 13.26 4.29 5.52
C VAL A 98 12.68 4.89 6.80
N LEU A 99 11.59 4.32 7.32
CA LEU A 99 11.08 4.68 8.65
C LEU A 99 12.22 4.55 9.67
N SER A 100 12.74 5.68 10.14
CA SER A 100 13.71 5.77 11.23
C SER A 100 13.01 5.89 12.58
#